data_AF-A0A0Q6W5R1-F1
#
_entry.id   AF-A0A0Q6W5R1-F1
#
_cell.length_a   1.000
_cell.length_b   1.000
_cell.length_c   1.000
_cell.angle_alpha   90.00
_cell.angle_beta   90.00
_cell.angle_gamma   90.00
#
_symmetry.space_group_name_H-M   'P 1'
#
loop_
_entity.id
_entity.type
_entity.pdbx_description
1 polymer ?
#
loop_
_entity_poly.entity_id
_entity_poly.type
_entity_poly.pdbx_seq_one_letter_code
_entity_poly.pdbx_strand_id
1 'polypeptide(L)'
;MIDDVRKAWLRGAYLDRIPEVAQHYAADHSHFVDSEWEAFIGDEFEYLTELSADDHSYLRDQAGLEAFRRIVSALSAAREEAFGKLIVDNADVIQSDARFALDLGWISLLHHAADRVRTYPEAWGARIVGAKEKFGCCVLHVACDYSARGCRSEVERLREEVRLRSLATCEVCGASGRLRLSGYAKTVCDQHALVMGEFREDDGMHADPWAWNDDADYIRDVLDKGRALIAEAEHRNRQNCDEYPPEAAEILKDLVPVRPRPKDHMLAEGNDPFVETELGKRIDADFLQFTGREQELLLEFGWHIQDATQGACVKEEYLDKYVRDEVAQWREFSAQPLSVSDEKFLHGYLRGLIDEEYERIRLKQEAERDKD
;
A
#
# COMPACT_ATOMS: atom_id res chain seq x y z
N MET A 1 25.87 -33.56 20.33
CA MET A 1 24.79 -32.67 20.82
C MET A 1 25.20 -32.14 22.19
N ILE A 2 25.44 -30.83 22.27
CA ILE A 2 25.89 -30.13 23.46
C ILE A 2 24.72 -29.82 24.42
N ASP A 3 24.86 -30.16 25.70
CA ASP A 3 23.84 -29.86 26.73
C ASP A 3 23.92 -28.40 27.21
N ASP A 4 22.88 -27.93 27.90
CA ASP A 4 22.79 -26.53 28.33
C ASP A 4 23.81 -26.17 29.42
N VAL A 5 24.28 -27.14 30.21
CA VAL A 5 25.33 -26.94 31.21
C VAL A 5 26.65 -26.65 30.50
N ARG A 6 26.98 -27.42 29.47
CA ARG A 6 28.17 -27.24 28.65
C ARG A 6 28.12 -25.94 27.85
N LYS A 7 26.97 -25.57 27.27
CA LYS A 7 26.77 -24.26 26.63
C LYS A 7 27.00 -23.10 27.60
N ALA A 8 26.45 -23.18 28.82
CA ALA A 8 26.65 -22.16 29.84
C ALA A 8 28.12 -22.04 30.25
N TRP A 9 28.81 -23.18 30.41
CA TRP A 9 30.24 -23.20 30.69
C TRP A 9 31.06 -22.57 29.56
N LEU A 10 30.80 -22.91 28.29
CA LEU A 10 31.50 -22.32 27.14
C LEU A 10 31.34 -20.80 27.07
N ARG A 11 30.12 -20.28 27.25
CA ARG A 11 29.88 -18.83 27.28
C ARG A 11 30.64 -18.14 28.41
N GLY A 12 30.72 -18.77 29.58
CA GLY A 12 31.48 -18.23 30.71
C GLY A 12 33.00 -18.29 30.51
N ALA A 13 33.50 -19.40 29.97
CA ALA A 13 34.93 -19.64 29.77
C ALA A 13 35.53 -18.76 28.65
N TYR A 14 34.74 -18.45 27.62
CA TYR A 14 35.17 -17.67 26.45
C TYR A 14 34.45 -16.32 26.35
N LEU A 15 34.05 -15.76 27.50
CA LEU A 15 33.29 -14.50 27.59
C LEU A 15 34.03 -13.31 26.95
N ASP A 16 35.37 -13.33 26.92
CA ASP A 16 36.17 -12.27 26.31
C ASP A 16 36.38 -12.50 24.81
N ARG A 17 36.59 -13.75 24.40
CA ARG A 17 36.92 -14.09 23.00
C ARG A 17 35.71 -13.95 22.07
N ILE A 18 34.52 -14.33 22.53
CA ILE A 18 33.28 -14.21 21.74
C ILE A 18 33.04 -12.74 21.32
N PRO A 19 33.02 -11.74 22.25
CA PRO A 19 32.90 -10.34 21.89
C PRO A 19 34.07 -9.78 21.09
N GLU A 20 35.31 -10.23 21.34
CA GLU A 20 36.49 -9.78 20.60
C GLU A 20 36.38 -10.12 19.11
N VAL A 21 36.11 -11.40 18.79
CA VAL A 21 35.94 -11.87 17.41
C VAL A 21 34.75 -11.18 16.75
N ALA A 22 33.64 -11.08 17.48
CA ALA A 22 32.44 -10.38 17.01
C ALA A 22 32.71 -8.90 16.71
N GLN A 23 33.48 -8.22 17.55
CA GLN A 23 33.87 -6.82 17.35
C GLN A 23 34.79 -6.67 16.13
N HIS A 24 35.72 -7.60 15.93
CA HIS A 24 36.61 -7.54 14.77
C HIS A 24 35.82 -7.61 13.46
N TYR A 25 34.88 -8.56 13.35
CA TYR A 25 33.99 -8.63 12.20
C TYR A 25 33.13 -7.37 12.07
N ALA A 26 32.44 -6.96 13.14
CA ALA A 26 31.54 -5.82 13.11
C ALA A 26 32.23 -4.47 12.82
N ALA A 27 33.54 -4.34 13.01
CA ALA A 27 34.28 -3.10 12.73
C ALA A 27 34.33 -2.76 11.23
N ASP A 28 34.34 -3.80 10.38
CA ASP A 28 34.50 -3.64 8.92
C ASP A 28 33.20 -3.90 8.15
N HIS A 29 32.12 -4.25 8.85
CA HIS A 29 30.86 -4.65 8.22
C HIS A 29 29.70 -3.73 8.64
N SER A 30 28.94 -3.29 7.65
CA SER A 30 27.70 -2.52 7.85
C SER A 30 26.44 -3.39 7.83
N HIS A 31 26.58 -4.69 7.55
CA HIS A 31 25.50 -5.65 7.46
C HIS A 31 26.07 -7.05 7.77
N PHE A 32 25.22 -7.98 8.18
CA PHE A 32 25.63 -9.34 8.47
C PHE A 32 25.26 -10.24 7.28
N VAL A 33 26.23 -10.96 6.73
CA VAL A 33 26.04 -11.91 5.63
C VAL A 33 26.58 -13.26 6.08
N ASP A 34 25.72 -14.28 6.08
CA ASP A 34 26.07 -15.60 6.61
C ASP A 34 27.30 -16.20 5.91
N SER A 35 27.40 -16.09 4.58
CA SER A 35 28.53 -16.62 3.82
C SER A 35 29.85 -15.88 4.07
N GLU A 36 29.81 -14.56 4.31
CA GLU A 36 30.99 -13.79 4.68
C GLU A 36 31.41 -14.11 6.12
N TRP A 37 30.44 -14.28 7.01
CA TRP A 37 30.68 -14.71 8.38
C TRP A 37 31.31 -16.10 8.44
N GLU A 38 30.77 -17.08 7.71
CA GLU A 38 31.31 -18.43 7.62
C GLU A 38 32.77 -18.43 7.13
N ALA A 39 33.07 -17.63 6.10
CA ALA A 39 34.43 -17.47 5.60
C ALA A 39 35.36 -16.81 6.61
N PHE A 40 34.88 -15.80 7.35
CA PHE A 40 35.65 -15.10 8.37
C PHE A 40 35.93 -15.97 9.61
N ILE A 41 34.93 -16.72 10.07
CA ILE A 41 34.97 -17.48 11.32
C ILE A 41 35.55 -18.88 11.17
N GLY A 42 35.84 -19.33 9.94
CA GLY A 42 36.15 -20.71 9.59
C GLY A 42 37.20 -21.38 10.50
N ASP A 43 38.37 -20.76 10.65
CA ASP A 43 39.47 -21.29 11.46
C ASP A 43 39.46 -20.74 12.90
N GLU A 44 38.52 -19.85 13.24
CA GLU A 44 38.42 -19.32 14.59
C GLU A 44 38.02 -20.43 15.57
N PHE A 45 38.61 -20.34 16.76
CA PHE A 45 38.56 -21.32 17.85
C PHE A 45 39.27 -22.67 17.59
N GLU A 46 39.81 -22.94 16.41
CA GLU A 46 40.50 -24.22 16.14
C GLU A 46 41.75 -24.44 16.98
N TYR A 47 42.38 -23.37 17.45
CA TYR A 47 43.51 -23.42 18.37
C TYR A 47 43.14 -24.00 19.76
N LEU A 48 41.85 -24.07 20.08
CA LEU A 48 41.32 -24.68 21.31
C LEU A 48 41.15 -26.19 21.10
N THR A 49 42.28 -26.88 21.01
CA THR A 49 42.34 -28.32 20.69
C THR A 49 41.69 -29.22 21.76
N GLU A 50 41.42 -28.69 22.95
CA GLU A 50 40.69 -29.37 24.03
C GLU A 50 39.17 -29.41 23.82
N LEU A 51 38.64 -28.62 22.90
CA LEU A 51 37.22 -28.54 22.61
C LEU A 51 36.82 -29.51 21.50
N SER A 52 35.58 -29.99 21.56
CA SER A 52 35.00 -30.80 20.50
C SER A 52 34.55 -29.93 19.32
N ALA A 53 34.33 -30.55 18.15
CA ALA A 53 33.77 -29.85 16.99
C ALA A 53 32.40 -29.21 17.29
N ASP A 54 31.56 -29.88 18.10
CA ASP A 54 30.27 -29.33 18.54
C ASP A 54 30.47 -28.07 19.42
N ASP A 55 31.50 -28.04 20.27
CA ASP A 55 31.82 -26.87 21.09
C ASP A 55 32.34 -25.71 20.21
N HIS A 56 33.20 -26.00 19.22
CA HIS A 56 33.68 -24.99 18.25
C HIS A 56 32.52 -24.39 17.48
N SER A 57 31.64 -25.22 16.90
CA SER A 57 30.44 -24.76 16.20
C SER A 57 29.60 -23.83 17.08
N TYR A 58 29.35 -24.22 18.33
CA TYR A 58 28.60 -23.40 19.27
C TYR A 58 29.26 -22.04 19.54
N LEU A 59 30.59 -21.99 19.72
CA LEU A 59 31.31 -20.72 19.94
C LEU A 59 31.24 -19.81 18.71
N ARG A 60 31.35 -20.36 17.49
CA ARG A 60 31.18 -19.61 16.24
C ARG A 60 29.76 -19.03 16.13
N ASP A 61 28.73 -19.81 16.47
CA ASP A 61 27.34 -19.32 16.48
C ASP A 61 27.15 -18.18 17.50
N GLN A 62 27.72 -18.31 18.71
CA GLN A 62 27.62 -17.25 19.72
C GLN A 62 28.35 -15.97 19.27
N ALA A 63 29.52 -16.09 18.64
CA ALA A 63 30.25 -14.95 18.10
C ALA A 63 29.46 -14.29 16.94
N GLY A 64 28.80 -15.07 16.09
CA GLY A 64 27.98 -14.55 14.99
C GLY A 64 26.77 -13.78 15.49
N LEU A 65 26.06 -14.32 16.49
CA LEU A 65 24.94 -13.62 17.14
C LEU A 65 25.37 -12.31 17.81
N GLU A 66 26.54 -12.30 18.44
CA GLU A 66 27.09 -11.08 19.06
C GLU A 66 27.52 -10.05 18.00
N ALA A 67 28.12 -10.49 16.89
CA ALA A 67 28.48 -9.62 15.76
C ALA A 67 27.23 -9.00 15.12
N PHE A 68 26.20 -9.81 14.86
CA PHE A 68 24.91 -9.35 14.36
C PHE A 68 24.31 -8.26 15.25
N ARG A 69 24.24 -8.50 16.58
CA ARG A 69 23.73 -7.51 17.54
C ARG A 69 24.50 -6.19 17.49
N ARG A 70 25.82 -6.25 17.39
CA ARG A 70 26.68 -5.06 17.30
C ARG A 70 26.43 -4.26 16.04
N ILE A 71 26.37 -4.94 14.90
CA ILE A 71 26.07 -4.31 13.60
C ILE A 71 24.68 -3.64 13.66
N VAL A 72 23.65 -4.36 14.13
CA VAL A 72 22.29 -3.80 14.26
C VAL A 72 22.25 -2.60 15.21
N SER A 73 22.95 -2.67 16.35
CA SER A 73 23.03 -1.56 17.29
C SER A 73 23.74 -0.34 16.69
N ALA A 74 24.85 -0.55 15.97
CA ALA A 74 25.59 0.51 15.31
C ALA A 74 24.76 1.17 14.19
N LEU A 75 24.08 0.37 13.37
CA LEU A 75 23.14 0.86 12.35
C LEU A 75 21.98 1.64 12.97
N SER A 76 21.41 1.16 14.08
CA SER A 76 20.33 1.87 14.77
C SER A 76 20.78 3.24 15.25
N ALA A 77 21.95 3.32 15.89
CA ALA A 77 22.53 4.58 16.34
C ALA A 77 22.83 5.53 15.16
N ALA A 78 23.39 5.01 14.07
CA ALA A 78 23.66 5.78 12.87
C ALA A 78 22.37 6.33 12.23
N ARG A 79 21.28 5.54 12.21
CA ARG A 79 19.96 6.00 11.74
C ARG A 79 19.41 7.11 12.62
N GLU A 80 19.43 6.94 13.93
CA GLU A 80 18.96 7.96 14.88
C GLU A 80 19.72 9.29 14.71
N GLU A 81 21.05 9.22 14.62
CA GLU A 81 21.88 10.40 14.39
C GLU A 81 21.59 11.06 13.04
N ALA A 82 21.56 10.29 11.97
CA ALA A 82 21.39 10.81 10.62
C ALA A 82 19.99 11.41 10.39
N PHE A 83 18.92 10.74 10.84
CA PHE A 83 17.56 11.29 10.74
C PHE A 83 17.33 12.44 11.72
N GLY A 84 17.94 12.40 12.92
CA GLY A 84 17.93 13.54 13.84
C GLY A 84 18.56 14.78 13.20
N LYS A 85 19.71 14.61 12.55
CA LYS A 85 20.37 15.68 11.79
C LYS A 85 19.52 16.17 10.62
N LEU A 86 18.91 15.27 9.85
CA LEU A 86 18.01 15.61 8.75
C LEU A 86 16.85 16.52 9.21
N ILE A 87 16.22 16.19 10.35
CA ILE A 87 15.13 16.99 10.94
C ILE A 87 15.65 18.37 11.33
N VAL A 88 16.79 18.45 12.03
CA VAL A 88 17.37 19.73 12.47
C VAL A 88 17.75 20.62 11.29
N ASP A 89 18.40 20.07 10.27
CA ASP A 89 18.86 20.81 9.10
C ASP A 89 17.70 21.31 8.21
N ASN A 90 16.51 20.70 8.33
CA ASN A 90 15.33 21.01 7.50
C ASN A 90 14.10 21.34 8.36
N ALA A 91 14.30 21.92 9.54
CA ALA A 91 13.23 22.23 10.50
C ALA A 91 12.15 23.20 9.96
N ASP A 92 12.43 23.88 8.85
CA ASP A 92 11.47 24.74 8.15
C ASP A 92 10.38 23.95 7.42
N VAL A 93 10.66 22.72 6.99
CA VAL A 93 9.78 21.88 6.18
C VAL A 93 9.55 20.46 6.73
N ILE A 94 10.35 20.00 7.69
CA ILE A 94 10.20 18.72 8.39
C ILE A 94 9.70 18.96 9.81
N GLN A 95 8.66 18.22 10.22
CA GLN A 95 8.11 18.32 11.57
C GLN A 95 9.12 17.78 12.60
N SER A 96 9.22 18.42 13.77
CA SER A 96 10.23 18.07 14.78
C SER A 96 10.08 16.66 15.37
N ASP A 97 8.87 16.11 15.34
CA ASP A 97 8.52 14.75 15.77
C ASP A 97 8.32 13.78 14.59
N ALA A 98 8.79 14.14 13.39
CA ALA A 98 8.70 13.28 12.22
C ALA A 98 9.37 11.92 12.48
N ARG A 99 8.69 10.83 12.09
CA ARG A 99 9.19 9.46 12.29
C ARG A 99 9.65 8.85 10.98
N PHE A 100 10.93 8.45 10.93
CA PHE A 100 11.53 7.78 9.78
C PHE A 100 11.81 6.32 10.14
N ALA A 101 11.12 5.40 9.46
CA ALA A 101 11.29 3.95 9.60
C ALA A 101 11.82 3.36 8.28
N LEU A 102 13.04 3.75 7.92
CA LEU A 102 13.73 3.38 6.69
C LEU A 102 15.26 3.37 6.92
N ASP A 103 16.01 2.83 5.97
CA ASP A 103 17.48 2.76 6.05
C ASP A 103 18.19 3.97 5.39
N LEU A 104 19.48 4.14 5.74
CA LEU A 104 20.27 5.34 5.45
C LEU A 104 20.39 5.68 3.95
N GLY A 105 20.31 4.68 3.07
CA GLY A 105 20.47 4.84 1.62
C GLY A 105 19.42 5.75 0.98
N TRP A 106 18.26 5.95 1.62
CA TRP A 106 17.20 6.82 1.11
C TRP A 106 17.21 8.24 1.69
N ILE A 107 18.19 8.61 2.53
CA ILE A 107 18.30 9.97 3.09
C ILE A 107 18.35 11.05 1.99
N SER A 108 19.02 10.78 0.88
CA SER A 108 19.10 11.71 -0.25
C SER A 108 17.72 11.99 -0.88
N LEU A 109 16.82 11.00 -0.87
CA LEU A 109 15.43 11.18 -1.33
C LEU A 109 14.64 12.08 -0.38
N LEU A 110 14.91 12.01 0.92
CA LEU A 110 14.28 12.88 1.91
C LEU A 110 14.79 14.33 1.82
N HIS A 111 16.08 14.54 1.57
CA HIS A 111 16.62 15.88 1.27
C HIS A 111 15.95 16.46 0.03
N HIS A 112 15.84 15.67 -1.04
CA HIS A 112 15.12 16.08 -2.26
C HIS A 112 13.66 16.44 -1.96
N ALA A 113 12.98 15.63 -1.15
CA ALA A 113 11.60 15.92 -0.75
C ALA A 113 11.50 17.22 0.06
N ALA A 114 12.41 17.46 1.00
CA ALA A 114 12.47 18.69 1.78
C ALA A 114 12.67 19.92 0.88
N ASP A 115 13.61 19.85 -0.06
CA ASP A 115 13.85 20.89 -1.06
C ASP A 115 12.60 21.15 -1.91
N ARG A 116 11.88 20.09 -2.29
CA ARG A 116 10.64 20.21 -3.07
C ARG A 116 9.54 20.89 -2.25
N VAL A 117 9.32 20.46 -1.01
CA VAL A 117 8.32 21.04 -0.11
C VAL A 117 8.59 22.53 0.14
N ARG A 118 9.85 22.95 0.22
CA ARG A 118 10.25 24.36 0.37
C ARG A 118 9.79 25.24 -0.80
N THR A 119 9.57 24.67 -1.98
CA THR A 119 9.05 25.41 -3.16
C THR A 119 7.53 25.54 -3.17
N TYR A 120 6.82 24.85 -2.28
CA TYR A 120 5.37 24.91 -2.24
C TYR A 120 4.85 26.22 -1.65
N PRO A 121 3.68 26.71 -2.09
CA PRO A 121 3.04 27.88 -1.49
C PRO A 121 2.85 27.71 0.02
N GLU A 122 3.19 28.74 0.80
CA GLU A 122 3.05 28.74 2.26
C GLU A 122 1.61 28.41 2.71
N ALA A 123 0.62 28.89 1.94
CA ALA A 123 -0.81 28.62 2.18
C ALA A 123 -1.18 27.13 2.18
N TRP A 124 -0.36 26.25 1.60
CA TRP A 124 -0.59 24.81 1.65
C TRP A 124 -0.22 24.19 2.99
N GLY A 125 0.57 24.87 3.83
CA GLY A 125 1.01 24.33 5.12
C GLY A 125 1.77 23.00 5.00
N ALA A 126 2.42 22.75 3.86
CA ALA A 126 3.03 21.45 3.58
C ALA A 126 4.25 21.19 4.48
N ARG A 127 4.27 20.04 5.16
CA ARG A 127 5.34 19.58 6.04
C ARG A 127 5.55 18.08 5.92
N ILE A 128 6.80 17.64 5.89
CA ILE A 128 7.14 16.21 5.98
C ILE A 128 6.97 15.77 7.42
N VAL A 129 6.12 14.76 7.65
CA VAL A 129 5.81 14.23 8.98
C VAL A 129 6.40 12.85 9.23
N GLY A 130 7.09 12.30 8.23
CA GLY A 130 7.81 11.03 8.35
C GLY A 130 7.89 10.30 7.02
N ALA A 131 8.48 9.11 7.06
CA ALA A 131 8.44 8.15 5.97
C ALA A 131 8.69 6.75 6.52
N LYS A 132 8.29 5.73 5.77
CA LYS A 132 8.54 4.33 6.12
C LYS A 132 8.86 3.49 4.90
N GLU A 133 9.63 2.44 5.10
CA GLU A 133 9.73 1.34 4.13
C GLU A 133 8.40 0.57 4.12
N LYS A 134 7.94 0.22 2.91
CA LYS A 134 6.83 -0.70 2.68
C LYS A 134 7.06 -1.47 1.37
N PHE A 135 7.21 -2.79 1.47
CA PHE A 135 7.38 -3.69 0.32
C PHE A 135 8.56 -3.32 -0.60
N GLY A 136 9.66 -2.85 -0.02
CA GLY A 136 10.87 -2.46 -0.74
C GLY A 136 10.83 -1.05 -1.35
N CYS A 137 9.83 -0.22 -1.03
CA CYS A 137 9.79 1.18 -1.45
C CYS A 137 9.60 2.16 -0.29
N CYS A 138 9.96 3.41 -0.50
CA CYS A 138 9.79 4.51 0.44
C CYS A 138 8.39 5.11 0.30
N VAL A 139 7.63 5.10 1.39
CA VAL A 139 6.34 5.79 1.51
C VAL A 139 6.55 7.08 2.31
N LEU A 140 6.52 8.22 1.62
CA LEU A 140 6.68 9.54 2.21
C LEU A 140 5.35 10.04 2.80
N HIS A 141 5.37 10.53 4.03
CA HIS A 141 4.22 11.16 4.67
C HIS A 141 4.40 12.68 4.71
N VAL A 142 3.44 13.39 4.11
CA VAL A 142 3.40 14.87 4.06
C VAL A 142 2.05 15.32 4.57
N ALA A 143 2.03 16.16 5.61
CA ALA A 143 0.83 16.87 6.06
C ALA A 143 0.70 18.18 5.26
N CYS A 144 -0.51 18.49 4.78
CA CYS A 144 -0.80 19.75 4.09
C CYS A 144 -2.32 20.01 4.05
N ASP A 145 -2.71 21.21 3.64
CA ASP A 145 -4.10 21.58 3.39
C ASP A 145 -4.56 21.09 2.02
N TYR A 146 -5.23 19.93 2.00
CA TYR A 146 -5.77 19.33 0.78
C TYR A 146 -6.89 20.16 0.14
N SER A 147 -7.50 21.09 0.88
CA SER A 147 -8.52 22.00 0.34
C SER A 147 -7.90 23.13 -0.49
N ALA A 148 -6.63 23.44 -0.28
CA ALA A 148 -5.92 24.45 -1.05
C ALA A 148 -5.72 23.97 -2.50
N ARG A 149 -6.11 24.82 -3.46
CA ARG A 149 -6.07 24.52 -4.89
C ARG A 149 -4.66 24.07 -5.32
N GLY A 150 -4.57 22.89 -5.92
CA GLY A 150 -3.34 22.31 -6.45
C GLY A 150 -2.47 21.56 -5.42
N CYS A 151 -2.74 21.71 -4.13
CA CYS A 151 -1.92 21.11 -3.07
C CYS A 151 -1.91 19.58 -3.15
N ARG A 152 -3.10 18.96 -3.19
CA ARG A 152 -3.24 17.50 -3.27
C ARG A 152 -2.46 16.92 -4.45
N SER A 153 -2.68 17.43 -5.65
CA SER A 153 -2.03 16.91 -6.86
C SER A 153 -0.50 17.00 -6.79
N GLU A 154 0.05 18.10 -6.29
CA GLU A 154 1.51 18.28 -6.20
C GLU A 154 2.15 17.44 -5.10
N VAL A 155 1.48 17.28 -3.96
CA VAL A 155 1.98 16.44 -2.86
C VAL A 155 1.92 14.96 -3.23
N GLU A 156 0.83 14.49 -3.85
CA GLU A 156 0.77 13.09 -4.34
C GLU A 156 1.82 12.85 -5.44
N ARG A 157 2.08 13.84 -6.31
CA ARG A 157 3.16 13.76 -7.30
C ARG A 157 4.54 13.61 -6.64
N LEU A 158 4.83 14.37 -5.58
CA LEU A 158 6.08 14.23 -4.84
C LEU A 158 6.19 12.86 -4.15
N ARG A 159 5.11 12.39 -3.51
CA ARG A 159 5.09 11.06 -2.88
C ARG A 159 5.40 9.97 -3.90
N GLU A 160 4.76 10.04 -5.06
CA GLU A 160 4.98 9.08 -6.15
C GLU A 160 6.40 9.19 -6.72
N GLU A 161 6.92 10.40 -6.89
CA GLU A 161 8.31 10.60 -7.33
C GLU A 161 9.32 9.97 -6.36
N VAL A 162 9.16 10.19 -5.05
CA VAL A 162 10.03 9.58 -4.02
C VAL A 162 9.90 8.07 -4.03
N ARG A 163 8.67 7.54 -4.14
CA ARG A 163 8.40 6.10 -4.20
C ARG A 163 9.08 5.46 -5.40
N LEU A 164 8.86 5.97 -6.61
CA LEU A 164 9.47 5.44 -7.83
C LEU A 164 10.99 5.54 -7.81
N ARG A 165 11.56 6.64 -7.30
CA ARG A 165 13.02 6.77 -7.15
C ARG A 165 13.59 5.79 -6.13
N SER A 166 12.85 5.50 -5.06
CA SER A 166 13.28 4.54 -4.05
C SER A 166 13.39 3.11 -4.60
N LEU A 167 12.58 2.73 -5.59
CA LEU A 167 12.65 1.43 -6.28
C LEU A 167 13.91 1.23 -7.15
N ALA A 168 14.62 2.32 -7.44
CA ALA A 168 15.89 2.31 -8.17
C ALA A 168 17.09 2.67 -7.26
N THR A 169 16.86 2.88 -5.96
CA THR A 169 17.89 3.33 -5.01
C THR A 169 18.04 2.28 -3.92
N CYS A 170 19.23 1.74 -3.74
CA CYS A 170 19.52 0.81 -2.65
C CYS A 170 19.23 1.48 -1.31
N GLU A 171 18.35 0.88 -0.50
CA GLU A 171 17.96 1.45 0.79
C GLU A 171 19.09 1.39 1.84
N VAL A 172 20.08 0.52 1.65
CA VAL A 172 21.21 0.39 2.58
C VAL A 172 22.26 1.48 2.34
N CYS A 173 22.71 1.67 1.08
CA CYS A 173 23.83 2.56 0.76
C CYS A 173 23.53 3.72 -0.20
N GLY A 174 22.33 3.77 -0.79
CA GLY A 174 21.93 4.83 -1.72
C GLY A 174 22.48 4.70 -3.14
N ALA A 175 23.21 3.62 -3.45
CA ALA A 175 23.65 3.30 -4.82
C ALA A 175 22.47 2.88 -5.71
N SER A 176 22.71 2.71 -7.03
CA SER A 176 21.71 2.14 -7.93
C SER A 176 21.31 0.74 -7.47
N GLY A 177 20.01 0.50 -7.32
CA GLY A 177 19.45 -0.77 -6.87
C GLY A 177 18.25 -1.18 -7.71
N ARG A 178 17.69 -2.34 -7.39
CA ARG A 178 16.40 -2.79 -7.90
C ARG A 178 15.62 -3.51 -6.81
N LEU A 179 14.31 -3.58 -6.97
CA LEU A 179 13.47 -4.40 -6.10
C LEU A 179 13.95 -5.86 -6.13
N ARG A 180 14.17 -6.43 -4.95
CA ARG A 180 14.57 -7.83 -4.75
C ARG A 180 13.57 -8.58 -3.91
N LEU A 181 13.29 -9.83 -4.28
CA LEU A 181 12.28 -10.69 -3.66
C LEU A 181 12.92 -11.93 -3.04
N SER A 182 12.80 -12.05 -1.72
CA SER A 182 13.14 -13.25 -0.94
C SER A 182 11.95 -13.56 0.01
N GLY A 183 12.18 -14.02 1.24
CA GLY A 183 11.16 -14.09 2.29
C GLY A 183 10.53 -12.73 2.62
N TYR A 184 11.15 -11.64 2.17
CA TYR A 184 10.65 -10.27 2.21
C TYR A 184 11.09 -9.51 0.94
N ALA A 185 10.54 -8.32 0.72
CA ALA A 185 10.91 -7.45 -0.40
C ALA A 185 11.74 -6.26 0.08
N LYS A 186 12.82 -5.95 -0.63
CA LYS A 186 13.77 -4.87 -0.29
C LYS A 186 14.37 -4.30 -1.59
N THR A 187 14.61 -3.00 -1.68
CA THR A 187 15.35 -2.45 -2.84
C THR A 187 16.82 -2.34 -2.51
N VAL A 188 17.63 -3.18 -3.15
CA VAL A 188 19.08 -3.26 -2.88
C VAL A 188 19.90 -3.31 -4.16
N CYS A 189 21.16 -2.88 -4.06
CA CYS A 189 22.17 -3.08 -5.10
C CYS A 189 22.72 -4.52 -5.04
N ASP A 190 23.49 -4.92 -6.06
CA ASP A 190 24.02 -6.28 -6.15
C ASP A 190 24.97 -6.63 -5.00
N GLN A 191 25.68 -5.64 -4.44
CA GLN A 191 26.51 -5.84 -3.25
C GLN A 191 25.67 -6.20 -2.02
N HIS A 192 24.55 -5.49 -1.80
CA HIS A 192 23.66 -5.74 -0.67
C HIS A 192 22.61 -6.83 -0.95
N ALA A 193 22.64 -7.42 -2.14
CA ALA A 193 21.77 -8.54 -2.50
C ALA A 193 22.06 -9.77 -1.60
N LEU A 194 23.31 -9.92 -1.13
CA LEU A 194 23.72 -11.02 -0.24
C LEU A 194 22.96 -11.03 1.10
N VAL A 195 22.53 -9.87 1.59
CA VAL A 195 21.75 -9.74 2.84
C VAL A 195 20.35 -10.37 2.71
N MET A 196 19.85 -10.53 1.49
CA MET A 196 18.52 -11.09 1.22
C MET A 196 18.47 -12.61 1.41
N GLY A 197 19.61 -13.31 1.39
CA GLY A 197 19.64 -14.77 1.37
C GLY A 197 19.18 -15.34 0.02
N GLU A 198 18.42 -16.44 0.05
CA GLU A 198 17.91 -17.09 -1.16
C GLU A 198 16.79 -16.27 -1.81
N PHE A 199 16.90 -15.99 -3.10
CA PHE A 199 15.87 -15.29 -3.85
C PHE A 199 14.69 -16.20 -4.21
N ARG A 200 13.51 -15.61 -4.31
CA ARG A 200 12.33 -16.25 -4.88
C ARG A 200 12.50 -16.45 -6.39
N GLU A 201 11.73 -17.39 -6.94
CA GLU A 201 11.72 -17.67 -8.39
C GLU A 201 11.27 -16.47 -9.23
N ASP A 202 10.47 -15.55 -8.66
CA ASP A 202 9.96 -14.35 -9.31
C ASP A 202 10.82 -13.08 -9.06
N ASP A 203 12.01 -13.20 -8.45
CA ASP A 203 12.93 -12.07 -8.29
C ASP A 203 13.28 -11.44 -9.65
N GLY A 204 13.13 -10.11 -9.73
CA GLY A 204 13.37 -9.35 -10.95
C GLY A 204 12.26 -9.42 -12.01
N MET A 205 11.17 -10.17 -11.79
CA MET A 205 9.98 -10.10 -12.64
C MET A 205 9.16 -8.82 -12.39
N HIS A 206 9.24 -8.28 -11.17
CA HIS A 206 8.52 -7.09 -10.74
C HIS A 206 9.49 -5.95 -10.48
N ALA A 207 9.25 -4.80 -11.12
CA ALA A 207 9.99 -3.56 -10.84
C ALA A 207 9.31 -2.72 -9.75
N ASP A 208 8.03 -2.97 -9.48
CA ASP A 208 7.20 -2.20 -8.55
C ASP A 208 6.31 -3.14 -7.73
N PRO A 209 6.35 -3.10 -6.39
CA PRO A 209 5.51 -3.93 -5.53
C PRO A 209 4.02 -3.60 -5.64
N TRP A 210 3.66 -2.38 -6.08
CA TRP A 210 2.26 -2.02 -6.26
C TRP A 210 1.68 -2.53 -7.58
N ALA A 211 2.55 -2.98 -8.49
CA ALA A 211 2.16 -3.73 -9.67
C ALA A 211 2.04 -5.24 -9.40
N TRP A 212 2.24 -5.73 -8.15
CA TRP A 212 2.10 -7.16 -7.84
C TRP A 212 0.68 -7.70 -8.03
N ASN A 213 -0.33 -6.86 -7.81
CA ASN A 213 -1.74 -7.22 -8.00
C ASN A 213 -2.28 -6.77 -9.36
N ASP A 214 -1.50 -6.02 -10.14
CA ASP A 214 -1.78 -5.83 -11.56
C ASP A 214 -1.32 -7.10 -12.25
N ASP A 215 -2.17 -8.13 -12.20
CA ASP A 215 -2.00 -9.39 -12.89
C ASP A 215 -1.43 -9.12 -14.29
N ALA A 216 -0.13 -9.33 -14.47
CA ALA A 216 0.51 -9.28 -15.77
C ALA A 216 -0.10 -10.34 -16.71
N ASP A 217 -0.83 -11.31 -16.14
CA ASP A 217 -1.70 -12.25 -16.83
C ASP A 217 -3.07 -11.64 -17.18
N TYR A 218 -3.67 -10.78 -16.35
CA TYR A 218 -4.90 -10.03 -16.66
C TYR A 218 -4.64 -8.98 -17.74
N ILE A 219 -3.56 -8.20 -17.66
CA ILE A 219 -3.24 -7.23 -18.72
C ILE A 219 -3.01 -7.97 -20.05
N ARG A 220 -2.33 -9.13 -20.01
CA ARG A 220 -2.12 -9.96 -21.19
C ARG A 220 -3.42 -10.57 -21.71
N ASP A 221 -4.28 -11.08 -20.83
CA ASP A 221 -5.60 -11.63 -21.14
C ASP A 221 -6.55 -10.55 -21.68
N VAL A 222 -6.55 -9.34 -21.11
CA VAL A 222 -7.32 -8.19 -21.60
C VAL A 222 -6.79 -7.73 -22.95
N LEU A 223 -5.47 -7.70 -23.16
CA LEU A 223 -4.89 -7.38 -24.47
C LEU A 223 -5.20 -8.47 -25.50
N ASP A 224 -5.20 -9.74 -25.12
CA ASP A 224 -5.53 -10.86 -26.01
C ASP A 224 -7.02 -10.90 -26.33
N LYS A 225 -7.90 -10.67 -25.34
CA LYS A 225 -9.34 -10.46 -25.53
C LYS A 225 -9.63 -9.22 -26.37
N GLY A 226 -8.90 -8.12 -26.15
CA GLY A 226 -8.99 -6.90 -26.94
C GLY A 226 -8.59 -7.13 -28.40
N ARG A 227 -7.48 -7.86 -28.64
CA ARG A 227 -7.06 -8.27 -29.99
C ARG A 227 -8.09 -9.18 -30.65
N ALA A 228 -8.66 -10.14 -29.92
CA ALA A 228 -9.70 -11.02 -30.42
C ALA A 228 -10.99 -10.26 -30.79
N LEU A 229 -11.42 -9.31 -29.96
CA LEU A 229 -12.58 -8.45 -30.21
C LEU A 229 -12.36 -7.51 -31.39
N ILE A 230 -11.15 -6.95 -31.55
CA ILE A 230 -10.82 -6.13 -32.73
C ILE A 230 -10.83 -6.99 -34.00
N ALA A 231 -10.24 -8.19 -33.97
CA ALA A 231 -10.28 -9.11 -35.10
C ALA A 231 -11.72 -9.51 -35.46
N GLU A 232 -12.58 -9.74 -34.46
CA GLU A 232 -14.00 -10.04 -34.66
C GLU A 232 -14.79 -8.82 -35.17
N ALA A 233 -14.50 -7.62 -34.68
CA ALA A 233 -15.12 -6.38 -35.14
C ALA A 233 -14.70 -6.02 -36.57
N GLU A 234 -13.43 -6.22 -36.93
CA GLU A 234 -12.94 -6.08 -38.30
C GLU A 234 -13.57 -7.12 -39.23
N HIS A 235 -13.75 -8.35 -38.74
CA HIS A 235 -14.45 -9.41 -39.48
C HIS A 235 -15.93 -9.07 -39.67
N ARG A 236 -16.61 -8.54 -38.64
CA ARG A 236 -18.00 -8.05 -38.75
C ARG A 236 -18.11 -6.81 -39.63
N ASN A 237 -17.19 -5.86 -39.57
CA ASN A 237 -17.19 -4.68 -40.45
C ASN A 237 -16.94 -5.05 -41.92
N ARG A 238 -16.19 -6.13 -42.20
CA ARG A 238 -16.08 -6.69 -43.55
C ARG A 238 -17.34 -7.43 -44.00
N GLN A 239 -18.19 -7.87 -43.07
CA GLN A 239 -19.42 -8.61 -43.35
C GLN A 239 -20.68 -7.73 -43.35
N ASN A 240 -20.67 -6.62 -42.61
CA ASN A 240 -21.74 -5.63 -42.54
C ASN A 240 -21.35 -4.41 -43.37
N CYS A 241 -21.74 -4.42 -44.64
CA CYS A 241 -21.77 -3.24 -45.52
C CYS A 241 -22.88 -2.25 -45.10
N ASP A 242 -22.87 -1.78 -43.85
CA ASP A 242 -23.79 -0.75 -43.38
C ASP A 242 -22.98 0.51 -43.01
N GLU A 243 -22.66 1.29 -44.04
CA GLU A 243 -22.33 2.71 -43.87
C GLU A 243 -23.54 3.39 -43.21
N TYR A 244 -23.35 3.91 -41.99
CA TYR A 244 -24.34 4.80 -41.41
C TYR A 244 -24.53 6.00 -42.35
N PRO A 245 -25.78 6.37 -42.69
CA PRO A 245 -26.03 7.50 -43.56
C PRO A 245 -25.44 8.78 -42.91
N PRO A 246 -24.84 9.68 -43.72
CA PRO A 246 -24.20 10.92 -43.23
C PRO A 246 -25.09 11.78 -42.33
N GLU A 247 -26.40 11.65 -42.50
CA GLU A 247 -27.45 12.33 -41.75
C GLU A 247 -27.45 11.96 -40.26
N ALA A 248 -27.07 10.73 -39.90
CA ALA A 248 -26.98 10.29 -38.50
C ALA A 248 -25.78 10.88 -37.76
N ALA A 249 -24.66 11.12 -38.46
CA ALA A 249 -23.46 11.73 -37.90
C ALA A 249 -23.67 13.22 -37.56
N GLU A 250 -24.50 13.92 -38.34
CA GLU A 250 -24.84 15.32 -38.10
C GLU A 250 -25.74 15.53 -36.88
N ILE A 251 -26.63 14.59 -36.56
CA ILE A 251 -27.48 14.65 -35.36
C ILE A 251 -26.66 14.42 -34.07
N LEU A 252 -25.57 13.65 -34.15
CA LEU A 252 -24.78 13.24 -32.98
C LEU A 252 -23.67 14.22 -32.61
N LYS A 253 -23.32 15.19 -33.47
CA LYS A 253 -22.14 16.06 -33.27
C LYS A 253 -22.29 17.07 -32.12
N ASP A 254 -23.51 17.46 -31.80
CA ASP A 254 -23.82 18.50 -30.80
C ASP A 254 -24.31 17.91 -29.45
N LEU A 255 -24.41 16.58 -29.36
CA LEU A 255 -24.75 15.90 -28.11
C LEU A 255 -23.48 15.71 -27.27
N VAL A 256 -23.53 16.15 -26.01
CA VAL A 256 -22.49 15.83 -25.02
C VAL A 256 -22.26 14.32 -25.06
N PRO A 257 -21.03 13.84 -25.27
CA PRO A 257 -20.77 12.41 -25.36
C PRO A 257 -21.36 11.72 -24.13
N VAL A 258 -22.28 10.79 -24.36
CA VAL A 258 -22.81 9.95 -23.28
C VAL A 258 -21.59 9.29 -22.64
N ARG A 259 -21.32 9.60 -21.37
CA ARG A 259 -20.21 8.96 -20.65
C ARG A 259 -20.41 7.44 -20.78
N PRO A 260 -19.38 6.69 -21.20
CA PRO A 260 -19.51 5.26 -21.35
C PRO A 260 -20.02 4.68 -20.03
N ARG A 261 -21.14 3.94 -20.11
CA ARG A 261 -21.78 3.37 -18.92
C ARG A 261 -20.80 2.42 -18.24
N PRO A 262 -20.65 2.47 -16.91
CA PRO A 262 -20.04 1.38 -16.16
C PRO A 262 -20.83 0.10 -16.48
N LYS A 263 -20.16 -0.91 -17.03
CA LYS A 263 -20.79 -2.20 -17.37
C LYS A 263 -20.52 -3.28 -16.33
N ASP A 264 -19.54 -3.02 -15.48
CA ASP A 264 -19.09 -3.94 -14.45
C ASP A 264 -19.23 -3.22 -13.11
N HIS A 265 -19.89 -3.86 -12.14
CA HIS A 265 -19.55 -3.63 -10.74
C HIS A 265 -18.07 -3.97 -10.59
N MET A 266 -17.39 -3.22 -9.73
CA MET A 266 -15.98 -3.41 -9.43
C MET A 266 -15.62 -4.89 -9.29
N LEU A 267 -14.62 -5.31 -10.07
CA LEU A 267 -13.75 -6.48 -9.90
C LEU A 267 -14.46 -7.77 -9.44
N ALA A 268 -14.72 -8.66 -10.41
CA ALA A 268 -14.99 -10.05 -10.11
C ALA A 268 -13.83 -10.65 -9.28
N GLU A 269 -14.20 -11.28 -8.16
CA GLU A 269 -13.38 -12.13 -7.29
C GLU A 269 -12.53 -11.42 -6.20
N GLY A 270 -13.17 -11.18 -5.05
CA GLY A 270 -12.58 -11.56 -3.76
C GLY A 270 -12.11 -10.45 -2.80
N ASN A 271 -12.18 -9.17 -3.15
CA ASN A 271 -11.64 -8.11 -2.28
C ASN A 271 -12.29 -6.72 -2.48
N ASP A 272 -13.58 -6.65 -2.85
CA ASP A 272 -14.28 -5.35 -2.92
C ASP A 272 -14.71 -4.89 -1.51
N PRO A 273 -14.14 -3.80 -0.97
CA PRO A 273 -14.52 -3.28 0.36
C PRO A 273 -16.00 -2.94 0.49
N PHE A 274 -16.71 -2.75 -0.63
CA PHE A 274 -18.17 -2.55 -0.65
C PHE A 274 -18.89 -3.78 -0.07
N VAL A 275 -18.63 -4.98 -0.62
CA VAL A 275 -19.32 -6.23 -0.23
C VAL A 275 -18.76 -6.88 1.04
N GLU A 276 -17.73 -6.30 1.67
CA GLU A 276 -17.25 -6.78 2.98
C GLU A 276 -18.26 -6.51 4.11
N THR A 277 -19.09 -5.46 3.97
CA THR A 277 -20.09 -5.11 4.97
C THR A 277 -21.42 -5.83 4.72
N GLU A 278 -22.18 -6.13 5.78
CA GLU A 278 -23.51 -6.75 5.63
C GLU A 278 -24.48 -5.87 4.83
N LEU A 279 -24.35 -4.56 4.93
CA LEU A 279 -25.14 -3.61 4.15
C LEU A 279 -24.75 -3.62 2.66
N GLY A 280 -23.46 -3.66 2.35
CA GLY A 280 -22.98 -3.76 0.96
C GLY A 280 -23.40 -5.07 0.30
N LYS A 281 -23.32 -6.21 1.01
CA LYS A 281 -23.86 -7.50 0.54
C LYS A 281 -25.37 -7.43 0.26
N ARG A 282 -26.12 -6.70 1.09
CA ARG A 282 -27.56 -6.51 0.90
C ARG A 282 -27.86 -5.72 -0.37
N ILE A 283 -27.14 -4.61 -0.60
CA ILE A 283 -27.30 -3.78 -1.80
C ILE A 283 -26.89 -4.56 -3.06
N ASP A 284 -25.80 -5.33 -3.01
CA ASP A 284 -25.36 -6.19 -4.12
C ASP A 284 -26.39 -7.29 -4.45
N ALA A 285 -26.94 -7.94 -3.42
CA ALA A 285 -28.01 -8.92 -3.61
C ALA A 285 -29.28 -8.30 -4.22
N ASP A 286 -29.63 -7.07 -3.84
CA ASP A 286 -30.76 -6.34 -4.42
C ASP A 286 -30.47 -5.91 -5.86
N PHE A 287 -29.24 -5.47 -6.16
CA PHE A 287 -28.79 -5.18 -7.53
C PHE A 287 -29.02 -6.37 -8.46
N LEU A 288 -28.76 -7.60 -7.99
CA LEU A 288 -29.01 -8.82 -8.76
C LEU A 288 -30.51 -9.15 -8.93
N GLN A 289 -31.39 -8.59 -8.09
CA GLN A 289 -32.84 -8.82 -8.16
C GLN A 289 -33.57 -7.79 -9.01
N PHE A 290 -33.12 -6.54 -9.00
CA PHE A 290 -33.71 -5.49 -9.83
C PHE A 290 -33.33 -5.66 -11.30
N THR A 291 -34.12 -5.06 -12.20
CA THR A 291 -33.83 -5.06 -13.64
C THR A 291 -34.02 -3.67 -14.22
N GLY A 292 -33.33 -3.38 -15.33
CA GLY A 292 -33.48 -2.11 -16.04
C GLY A 292 -32.94 -0.93 -15.23
N ARG A 293 -33.71 0.17 -15.15
CA ARG A 293 -33.22 1.44 -14.59
C ARG A 293 -32.92 1.39 -13.10
N GLU A 294 -33.73 0.67 -12.32
CA GLU A 294 -33.52 0.54 -10.87
C GLU A 294 -32.21 -0.21 -10.56
N GLN A 295 -31.91 -1.25 -11.34
CA GLN A 295 -30.63 -1.96 -11.27
C GLN A 295 -29.45 -1.05 -11.61
N GLU A 296 -29.56 -0.26 -12.69
CA GLU A 296 -28.52 0.71 -13.06
C GLU A 296 -28.26 1.73 -11.95
N LEU A 297 -29.30 2.20 -11.26
CA LEU A 297 -29.17 3.17 -10.17
C LEU A 297 -28.44 2.56 -8.96
N LEU A 298 -28.67 1.29 -8.65
CA LEU A 298 -27.91 0.59 -7.59
C LEU A 298 -26.45 0.36 -7.98
N LEU A 299 -26.18 0.09 -9.26
CA LEU A 299 -24.82 0.02 -9.79
C LEU A 299 -24.10 1.37 -9.68
N GLU A 300 -24.79 2.44 -10.01
CA GLU A 300 -24.24 3.78 -10.06
C GLU A 300 -24.03 4.40 -8.67
N PHE A 301 -24.98 4.20 -7.75
CA PHE A 301 -24.99 4.86 -6.44
C PHE A 301 -24.79 3.94 -5.25
N GLY A 302 -24.51 2.65 -5.45
CA GLY A 302 -24.39 1.66 -4.37
C GLY A 302 -23.50 2.11 -3.21
N TRP A 303 -22.32 2.65 -3.51
CA TRP A 303 -21.39 3.15 -2.50
C TRP A 303 -21.93 4.35 -1.72
N HIS A 304 -22.57 5.31 -2.43
CA HIS A 304 -23.19 6.47 -1.80
C HIS A 304 -24.41 6.09 -0.93
N ILE A 305 -25.18 5.08 -1.35
CA ILE A 305 -26.28 4.53 -0.57
C ILE A 305 -25.76 3.90 0.73
N GLN A 306 -24.69 3.12 0.65
CA GLN A 306 -24.08 2.50 1.83
C GLN A 306 -23.56 3.57 2.80
N ASP A 307 -22.81 4.56 2.31
CA ASP A 307 -22.24 5.64 3.12
C ASP A 307 -23.33 6.49 3.79
N ALA A 308 -24.35 6.92 3.03
CA ALA A 308 -25.48 7.68 3.57
C ALA A 308 -26.29 6.90 4.60
N THR A 309 -26.45 5.58 4.41
CA THR A 309 -27.15 4.73 5.38
C THR A 309 -26.38 4.63 6.70
N GLN A 310 -25.06 4.41 6.64
CA GLN A 310 -24.21 4.33 7.83
C GLN A 310 -24.02 5.68 8.53
N GLY A 311 -24.00 6.77 7.75
CA GLY A 311 -23.85 8.14 8.24
C GLY A 311 -25.13 8.77 8.83
N ALA A 312 -26.28 8.11 8.69
CA ALA A 312 -27.56 8.62 9.18
C ALA A 312 -27.58 8.72 10.71
N CYS A 313 -27.33 9.93 11.22
CA CYS A 313 -27.37 10.27 12.66
C CYS A 313 -28.48 11.28 13.00
N VAL A 314 -29.49 11.40 12.13
CA VAL A 314 -30.58 12.36 12.28
C VAL A 314 -31.77 11.73 13.01
N LYS A 315 -32.52 12.55 13.76
CA LYS A 315 -33.79 12.09 14.35
C LYS A 315 -34.79 11.73 13.26
N GLU A 316 -35.71 10.82 13.58
CA GLU A 316 -36.71 10.29 12.65
C GLU A 316 -37.52 11.40 11.96
N GLU A 317 -37.86 12.48 12.68
CA GLU A 317 -38.59 13.62 12.11
C GLU A 317 -37.82 14.41 11.03
N TYR A 318 -36.49 14.24 10.93
CA TYR A 318 -35.64 14.90 9.94
C TYR A 318 -35.17 13.97 8.83
N LEU A 319 -35.47 12.68 8.92
CA LEU A 319 -34.89 11.68 8.04
C LEU A 319 -35.37 11.83 6.58
N ASP A 320 -36.61 12.24 6.33
CA ASP A 320 -37.09 12.53 4.98
C ASP A 320 -36.42 13.76 4.34
N LYS A 321 -35.96 14.71 5.16
CA LYS A 321 -35.16 15.83 4.66
C LYS A 321 -33.74 15.35 4.33
N TYR A 322 -33.14 14.57 5.22
CA TYR A 322 -31.81 13.99 5.01
C TYR A 322 -31.74 13.18 3.71
N VAL A 323 -32.65 12.22 3.52
CA VAL A 323 -32.72 11.38 2.31
C VAL A 323 -32.85 12.21 1.03
N ARG A 324 -33.67 13.27 1.05
CA ARG A 324 -33.80 14.18 -0.11
C ARG A 324 -32.54 14.98 -0.37
N ASP A 325 -31.90 15.49 0.68
CA ASP A 325 -30.67 16.29 0.57
C ASP A 325 -29.50 15.42 0.05
N GLU A 326 -29.41 14.15 0.44
CA GLU A 326 -28.42 13.19 -0.08
C GLU A 326 -28.64 12.89 -1.57
N VAL A 327 -29.84 12.43 -1.94
CA VAL A 327 -30.16 12.09 -3.35
C VAL A 327 -30.03 13.31 -4.27
N ALA A 328 -30.32 14.52 -3.78
CA ALA A 328 -30.12 15.74 -4.54
C ALA A 328 -28.63 15.99 -4.88
N GLN A 329 -27.70 15.68 -3.96
CA GLN A 329 -26.26 15.81 -4.19
C GLN A 329 -25.77 14.79 -5.24
N TRP A 330 -26.39 13.60 -5.29
CA TRP A 330 -25.98 12.55 -6.23
C TRP A 330 -26.22 12.91 -7.70
N ARG A 331 -27.06 13.92 -7.98
CA ARG A 331 -27.26 14.46 -9.34
C ARG A 331 -25.95 14.90 -9.99
N GLU A 332 -25.00 15.44 -9.22
CA GLU A 332 -23.71 15.90 -9.74
C GLU A 332 -22.81 14.75 -10.20
N PHE A 333 -22.99 13.57 -9.60
CA PHE A 333 -22.23 12.36 -9.92
C PHE A 333 -22.92 11.51 -10.99
N SER A 334 -24.19 11.79 -11.28
CA SER A 334 -24.99 10.99 -12.20
C SER A 334 -24.42 10.98 -13.63
N ALA A 335 -24.26 9.79 -14.21
CA ALA A 335 -23.86 9.57 -15.59
C ALA A 335 -24.98 10.00 -16.56
N GLN A 336 -26.24 9.96 -16.11
CA GLN A 336 -27.41 10.46 -16.82
C GLN A 336 -28.29 11.27 -15.87
N PRO A 337 -28.96 12.34 -16.36
CA PRO A 337 -29.90 13.10 -15.54
C PRO A 337 -30.94 12.21 -14.89
N LEU A 338 -31.07 12.30 -13.57
CA LEU A 338 -32.05 11.52 -12.81
C LEU A 338 -33.47 11.94 -13.20
N SER A 339 -34.26 10.94 -13.59
CA SER A 339 -35.69 11.16 -13.81
C SER A 339 -36.44 11.27 -12.48
N VAL A 340 -37.68 11.78 -12.50
CA VAL A 340 -38.53 11.83 -11.29
C VAL A 340 -38.79 10.42 -10.73
N SER A 341 -38.88 9.40 -11.59
CA SER A 341 -39.00 8.01 -11.13
C SER A 341 -37.72 7.48 -10.50
N ASP A 342 -36.55 7.88 -11.03
CA ASP A 342 -35.24 7.49 -10.47
C ASP A 342 -35.09 8.05 -9.06
N GLU A 343 -35.38 9.34 -8.87
CA GLU A 343 -35.32 9.99 -7.55
C GLU A 343 -36.31 9.37 -6.57
N LYS A 344 -37.52 9.04 -7.04
CA LYS A 344 -38.52 8.36 -6.20
C LYS A 344 -38.03 6.98 -5.76
N PHE A 345 -37.39 6.23 -6.66
CA PHE A 345 -36.79 4.94 -6.34
C PHE A 345 -35.66 5.10 -5.31
N LEU A 346 -34.68 5.98 -5.58
CA LEU A 346 -33.54 6.21 -4.69
C LEU A 346 -33.97 6.69 -3.29
N HIS A 347 -34.93 7.61 -3.21
CA HIS A 347 -35.47 8.06 -1.92
C HIS A 347 -36.10 6.90 -1.15
N GLY A 348 -36.94 6.09 -1.81
CA GLY A 348 -37.61 4.97 -1.17
C GLY A 348 -36.64 3.89 -0.71
N TYR A 349 -35.66 3.57 -1.55
CA TYR A 349 -34.65 2.55 -1.27
C TYR A 349 -33.72 2.97 -0.12
N LEU A 350 -33.15 4.17 -0.17
CA LEU A 350 -32.29 4.70 0.91
C LEU A 350 -33.06 4.82 2.23
N ARG A 351 -34.31 5.32 2.19
CA ARG A 351 -35.14 5.44 3.39
C ARG A 351 -35.38 4.07 4.05
N GLY A 352 -35.72 3.06 3.25
CA GLY A 352 -35.93 1.70 3.73
C GLY A 352 -34.70 1.12 4.44
N LEU A 353 -33.52 1.28 3.85
CA LEU A 353 -32.27 0.81 4.46
C LEU A 353 -31.95 1.51 5.79
N ILE A 354 -32.19 2.82 5.89
CA ILE A 354 -31.96 3.56 7.14
C ILE A 354 -32.96 3.12 8.23
N ASP A 355 -34.23 2.92 7.88
CA ASP A 355 -35.24 2.46 8.84
C ASP A 355 -34.91 1.05 9.36
N GLU A 356 -34.46 0.13 8.50
CA GLU A 356 -33.98 -1.20 8.89
C GLU A 356 -32.78 -1.13 9.83
N GLU A 357 -31.83 -0.23 9.56
CA GLU A 357 -30.64 -0.03 10.37
C GLU A 357 -30.96 0.58 11.75
N TYR A 358 -31.88 1.54 11.80
CA TYR A 358 -32.37 2.12 13.05
C TYR A 358 -33.07 1.07 13.92
N GLU A 359 -33.86 0.19 13.32
CA GLU A 359 -34.50 -0.93 14.03
C GLU A 359 -33.45 -1.90 14.59
N ARG A 360 -32.44 -2.25 13.78
CA ARG A 360 -31.32 -3.12 14.20
C ARG A 360 -30.60 -2.55 15.42
N ILE A 361 -30.32 -1.24 15.41
CA ILE A 361 -29.67 -0.53 16.53
C ILE A 361 -30.58 -0.51 17.77
N ARG A 362 -31.88 -0.23 17.60
CA ARG A 362 -32.86 -0.23 18.70
C ARG A 362 -32.93 -1.59 19.39
N LEU A 363 -33.06 -2.67 18.63
CA LEU A 363 -33.09 -4.04 19.16
C LEU A 363 -31.80 -4.40 19.91
N LYS A 364 -30.64 -3.97 19.37
CA LYS A 364 -29.35 -4.17 20.04
C LYS A 364 -29.28 -3.44 21.38
N GLN A 365 -29.75 -2.19 21.44
CA GLN A 365 -29.77 -1.40 22.67
C GLN A 365 -30.74 -1.98 23.72
N GLU A 366 -31.91 -2.49 23.30
CA GLU A 366 -32.86 -3.18 24.19
C GLU A 366 -32.24 -4.46 24.77
N ALA A 367 -31.59 -5.27 23.94
CA ALA A 367 -30.93 -6.50 24.39
C ALA A 367 -29.72 -6.27 25.31
N GLU A 368 -29.05 -5.11 25.21
CA GLU A 368 -27.99 -4.70 26.13
C GLU A 368 -28.57 -4.21 27.46
N ARG A 369 -29.70 -3.50 27.44
CA ARG A 369 -30.39 -3.03 28.66
C ARG A 369 -31.02 -4.16 29.48
N ASP A 370 -31.42 -5.26 28.86
CA ASP A 370 -31.98 -6.43 29.56
C ASP A 370 -30.91 -7.34 30.21
N LYS A 371 -29.62 -7.09 29.94
CA LYS A 371 -28.48 -7.83 30.51
C LYS A 371 -27.85 -7.17 31.74
N ASP A 372 -28.19 -5.91 32.00
CA ASP A 372 -27.84 -5.13 33.19
C ASP A 372 -28.98 -5.20 34.22
#